data_AF-A0A183DVC0-F1
#
_entry.id   AF-A0A183DVC0-F1
#
_cell.length_a   1.000
_cell.length_b   1.000
_cell.length_c   1.000
_cell.angle_alpha   90.00
_cell.angle_beta   90.00
_cell.angle_gamma   90.00
#
_symmetry.space_group_name_H-M   'P 1'
#
loop_
_entity.id
_entity.type
_entity.pdbx_description
1 polymer ?
#
loop_
_entity_poly.entity_id
_entity_poly.type
_entity_poly.pdbx_seq_one_letter_code
_entity_poly.pdbx_strand_id
1 'polypeptide(L)'
;MGDEAAAAADGVLSEWPEIRRAIAGKRCEISLNSIPPGRHPDINDEQLQNALFSPETPLNYAELTRLGLTVLHRSVGRALRLTKLILHSNALVDIPEDIGHLKELQFLDLSTNALRSLPSAVGSLPHLSTLLLSHNKV
;
A
#
# COMPACT_ATOMS: atom_id res chain seq x y z
N MET A 1 8.42 20.50 11.44
CA MET A 1 8.08 19.07 11.60
C MET A 1 8.26 18.25 10.31
N GLY A 2 8.60 18.86 9.16
CA GLY A 2 8.78 18.14 7.87
C GLY A 2 10.14 17.46 7.67
N ASP A 3 11.22 17.94 8.28
CA ASP A 3 12.58 17.42 8.04
C ASP A 3 12.84 16.03 8.66
N GLU A 4 12.25 15.74 9.83
CA GLU A 4 12.47 14.46 10.53
C GLU A 4 11.80 13.28 9.81
N ALA A 5 10.62 13.50 9.24
CA ALA A 5 9.89 12.48 8.49
C ALA A 5 10.56 12.15 7.14
N ALA A 6 11.14 13.16 6.47
CA ALA A 6 11.89 12.96 5.24
C ALA A 6 13.22 12.21 5.48
N ALA A 7 13.93 12.55 6.56
CA ALA A 7 15.16 11.86 6.94
C ALA A 7 14.92 10.39 7.38
N ALA A 8 13.85 10.14 8.15
CA ALA A 8 13.46 8.79 8.54
C ALA A 8 13.04 7.94 7.33
N ALA A 9 12.31 8.53 6.37
CA ALA A 9 11.93 7.86 5.13
C ALA A 9 13.14 7.52 4.26
N ASP A 10 14.13 8.42 4.11
CA ASP A 10 15.34 8.11 3.32
C ASP A 10 16.16 6.97 3.95
N GLY A 11 16.21 6.91 5.29
CA GLY A 11 16.83 5.81 6.03
C GLY A 11 16.16 4.46 5.73
N VAL A 12 14.85 4.36 5.89
CA VAL A 12 14.09 3.12 5.64
C VAL A 12 14.11 2.70 4.17
N LEU A 13 13.99 3.67 3.26
CA LEU A 13 13.99 3.40 1.81
C LEU A 13 15.38 3.05 1.26
N SER A 14 16.47 3.37 1.98
CA SER A 14 17.82 2.95 1.59
C SER A 14 17.93 1.43 1.51
N GLU A 15 17.24 0.75 2.43
CA GLU A 15 17.08 -0.71 2.48
C GLU A 15 16.01 -1.22 1.51
N TRP A 16 15.46 -0.38 0.63
CA TRP A 16 14.50 -0.73 -0.43
C TRP A 16 14.80 0.05 -1.73
N PRO A 17 15.94 -0.19 -2.40
CA PRO A 17 16.39 0.55 -3.58
C PRO A 17 15.37 0.60 -4.72
N GLU A 18 14.57 -0.42 -4.93
CA GLU A 18 13.49 -0.45 -5.91
C GLU A 18 12.38 0.57 -5.58
N ILE A 19 11.96 0.63 -4.31
CA ILE A 19 11.00 1.62 -3.82
C ILE A 19 11.62 3.02 -3.91
N ARG A 20 12.84 3.19 -3.42
CA ARG A 20 13.59 4.45 -3.46
C ARG A 20 13.76 4.97 -4.89
N ARG A 21 14.12 4.10 -5.83
CA ARG A 21 14.25 4.47 -7.25
C ARG A 21 12.91 4.84 -7.87
N ALA A 22 11.83 4.16 -7.51
CA ALA A 22 10.50 4.53 -7.98
C ALA A 22 10.15 5.95 -7.52
N ILE A 23 10.32 6.24 -6.23
CA ILE A 23 10.02 7.55 -5.63
C ILE A 23 10.94 8.64 -6.19
N ALA A 24 12.27 8.46 -6.14
CA ALA A 24 13.25 9.45 -6.57
C ALA A 24 13.21 9.71 -8.09
N GLY A 25 12.92 8.68 -8.89
CA GLY A 25 12.77 8.78 -10.34
C GLY A 25 11.43 9.38 -10.78
N LYS A 26 10.59 9.83 -9.85
CA LYS A 26 9.19 10.27 -10.10
C LYS A 26 8.36 9.23 -10.85
N ARG A 27 8.65 7.94 -10.65
CA ARG A 27 7.80 6.88 -11.17
C ARG A 27 6.53 6.85 -10.33
N CYS A 28 5.39 6.86 -11.01
CA CYS A 28 4.10 6.80 -10.35
C CYS A 28 3.68 5.35 -10.03
N GLU A 29 4.52 4.37 -10.36
CA GLU A 29 4.14 2.96 -10.31
C GLU A 29 5.17 2.16 -9.54
N ILE A 30 4.67 1.28 -8.68
CA ILE A 30 5.47 0.26 -8.02
C ILE A 30 4.81 -1.10 -8.14
N SER A 31 5.62 -2.13 -8.44
CA SER A 31 5.19 -3.51 -8.52
C SER A 31 6.23 -4.40 -7.84
N LEU A 32 5.81 -5.07 -6.77
CA LEU A 32 6.62 -6.01 -6.00
C LEU A 32 5.83 -7.32 -5.93
N ASN A 33 6.48 -8.42 -6.34
CA ASN A 33 5.91 -9.77 -6.32
C ASN A 33 6.74 -10.78 -5.52
N SER A 34 7.85 -10.31 -4.92
CA SER A 34 8.73 -11.05 -4.03
C SER A 34 9.55 -10.09 -3.20
N ILE A 35 9.89 -10.47 -1.98
CA ILE A 35 10.83 -9.74 -1.12
C ILE A 35 12.17 -10.49 -1.12
N PRO A 36 13.31 -9.84 -1.42
CA PRO A 36 14.62 -10.44 -1.23
C PRO A 36 14.83 -10.88 0.23
N PRO A 37 15.46 -12.04 0.47
CA PRO A 37 15.75 -12.49 1.83
C PRO A 37 16.63 -11.48 2.57
N GLY A 38 16.35 -11.28 3.87
CA GLY A 38 17.12 -10.37 4.73
C GLY A 38 16.75 -8.89 4.61
N ARG A 39 15.63 -8.55 3.94
CA ARG A 39 15.09 -7.18 3.93
C ARG A 39 14.65 -6.75 5.33
N HIS A 40 15.20 -5.63 5.79
CA HIS A 40 14.80 -4.92 6.99
C HIS A 40 14.63 -3.43 6.70
N PRO A 41 13.61 -2.76 7.22
CA PRO A 41 12.46 -3.37 7.90
C PRO A 41 11.63 -4.25 6.95
N ASP A 42 10.84 -5.18 7.51
CA ASP A 42 10.00 -6.08 6.70
C ASP A 42 8.80 -5.34 6.08
N ILE A 43 8.10 -5.94 5.11
CA ILE A 43 7.01 -5.26 4.37
C ILE A 43 5.81 -4.87 5.26
N ASN A 44 5.65 -5.53 6.41
CA ASN A 44 4.64 -5.25 7.42
C ASN A 44 5.07 -4.13 8.37
N ASP A 45 6.29 -3.60 8.27
CA ASP A 45 6.74 -2.53 9.13
C ASP A 45 5.99 -1.22 8.85
N GLU A 46 5.60 -0.55 9.93
CA GLU A 46 4.83 0.69 9.85
C GLU A 46 5.65 1.83 9.24
N GLN A 47 6.94 1.94 9.55
CA GLN A 47 7.79 3.02 9.02
C GLN A 47 8.01 2.86 7.52
N LEU A 48 8.17 1.63 7.05
CA LEU A 48 8.26 1.33 5.62
C LEU A 48 6.97 1.69 4.88
N GLN A 49 5.82 1.24 5.38
CA GLN A 49 4.53 1.59 4.76
C GLN A 49 4.26 3.10 4.84
N ASN A 50 4.66 3.77 5.91
CA ASN A 50 4.61 5.23 6.03
C ASN A 50 5.43 5.94 4.96
N ALA A 51 6.64 5.44 4.66
CA ALA A 51 7.49 5.98 3.62
C ALA A 51 6.91 5.70 2.23
N LEU A 52 6.43 4.46 1.99
CA LEU A 52 5.85 4.02 0.73
C LEU A 52 4.59 4.81 0.36
N PHE A 53 3.68 5.01 1.32
CA PHE A 53 2.40 5.70 1.14
C PHE A 53 2.43 7.16 1.59
N SER A 54 3.61 7.76 1.75
CA SER A 54 3.73 9.17 2.11
C SER A 54 3.06 10.07 1.04
N PRO A 55 2.44 11.20 1.42
CA PRO A 55 1.88 12.16 0.44
C PRO A 55 2.91 12.68 -0.57
N GLU A 56 4.20 12.62 -0.23
CA GLU A 56 5.30 13.02 -1.10
C GLU A 56 5.63 11.96 -2.16
N THR A 57 5.11 10.74 -2.05
CA THR A 57 5.30 9.71 -3.08
C THR A 57 4.31 9.95 -4.22
N PRO A 58 4.78 9.97 -5.49
CA PRO A 58 3.92 10.27 -6.63
C PRO A 58 3.09 9.07 -7.09
N LEU A 59 2.92 8.03 -6.25
CA LEU A 59 2.35 6.75 -6.65
C LEU A 59 0.88 6.90 -7.03
N ASN A 60 0.55 6.49 -8.26
CA ASN A 60 -0.81 6.25 -8.72
C ASN A 60 -1.12 4.74 -8.90
N TYR A 61 -0.09 3.90 -8.96
CA TYR A 61 -0.20 2.45 -9.07
C TYR A 61 0.68 1.78 -8.02
N ALA A 62 0.10 0.91 -7.21
CA ALA A 62 0.84 0.05 -6.30
C ALA A 62 0.36 -1.40 -6.41
N GLU A 63 1.27 -2.29 -6.78
CA GLU A 63 1.08 -3.73 -6.76
C GLU A 63 2.05 -4.36 -5.76
N LEU A 64 1.50 -4.99 -4.73
CA LEU A 64 2.23 -5.60 -3.62
C LEU A 64 1.75 -7.05 -3.44
N THR A 65 1.91 -7.84 -4.50
CA THR A 65 1.39 -9.20 -4.61
C THR A 65 2.34 -10.21 -3.96
N ARG A 66 1.84 -11.22 -3.23
CA ARG A 66 2.67 -12.32 -2.65
C ARG A 66 3.83 -11.84 -1.78
N LEU A 67 3.65 -10.74 -1.05
CA LEU A 67 4.68 -10.21 -0.16
C LEU A 67 4.56 -10.73 1.27
N GLY A 68 3.49 -11.48 1.59
CA GLY A 68 3.22 -11.91 2.95
C GLY A 68 2.74 -10.75 3.83
N LEU A 69 2.04 -9.78 3.24
CA LEU A 69 1.38 -8.71 4.00
C LEU A 69 0.32 -9.33 4.91
N THR A 70 0.47 -9.11 6.21
CA THR A 70 -0.50 -9.47 7.26
C THR A 70 -1.23 -8.24 7.79
N VAL A 71 -0.63 -7.05 7.64
CA VAL A 71 -1.18 -5.77 8.06
C VAL A 71 -1.00 -4.72 6.97
N LEU A 72 -2.05 -3.93 6.75
CA LEU A 72 -2.02 -2.70 5.97
C LEU A 72 -2.24 -1.51 6.92
N HIS A 73 -1.21 -0.69 7.09
CA HIS A 73 -1.26 0.44 8.00
C HIS A 73 -2.14 1.58 7.46
N ARG A 74 -2.64 2.41 8.38
CA ARG A 74 -3.47 3.59 8.07
C ARG A 74 -2.83 4.54 7.06
N SER A 75 -1.51 4.53 6.98
CA SER A 75 -0.76 5.34 6.03
C SER A 75 -1.10 5.07 4.58
N VAL A 76 -1.69 3.92 4.23
CA VAL A 76 -2.25 3.69 2.89
C VAL A 76 -3.19 4.83 2.47
N GLY A 77 -3.99 5.38 3.39
CA GLY A 77 -4.90 6.49 3.12
C GLY A 77 -4.22 7.82 2.79
N ARG A 78 -2.90 7.93 2.97
CA ARG A 78 -2.12 9.14 2.67
C ARG A 78 -1.65 9.19 1.21
N ALA A 79 -1.74 8.08 0.48
CA ALA A 79 -1.35 8.00 -0.93
C ALA A 79 -2.47 8.51 -1.86
N LEU A 80 -2.79 9.80 -1.74
CA LEU A 80 -3.98 10.44 -2.34
C LEU A 80 -4.07 10.36 -3.86
N ARG A 81 -2.98 10.00 -4.54
CA ARG A 81 -2.90 9.88 -6.00
C ARG A 81 -3.14 8.45 -6.51
N LEU A 82 -3.27 7.46 -5.62
CA LEU A 82 -3.51 6.06 -5.98
C LEU A 82 -4.82 5.89 -6.73
N THR A 83 -4.72 5.38 -7.96
CA THR A 83 -5.86 4.97 -8.79
C THR A 83 -5.99 3.45 -8.84
N LYS A 84 -4.88 2.71 -8.64
CA LYS A 84 -4.87 1.24 -8.60
C LYS A 84 -4.06 0.72 -7.42
N LEU A 85 -4.68 -0.12 -6.61
CA LEU A 85 -4.04 -0.82 -5.50
C LEU A 85 -4.30 -2.32 -5.61
N ILE A 86 -3.24 -3.10 -5.77
CA ILE A 86 -3.30 -4.56 -5.91
C ILE A 86 -2.55 -5.18 -4.74
N LEU A 87 -3.28 -5.89 -3.88
CA LEU A 87 -2.79 -6.60 -2.70
C LEU A 87 -3.10 -8.10 -2.79
N HIS A 88 -3.23 -8.60 -4.01
CA HIS A 88 -3.55 -10.00 -4.31
C HIS A 88 -2.58 -10.98 -3.64
N SER A 89 -3.12 -12.10 -3.16
CA SER A 89 -2.33 -13.21 -2.63
C SER A 89 -1.42 -12.81 -1.46
N ASN A 90 -2.01 -12.17 -0.45
CA ASN A 90 -1.37 -11.87 0.83
C ASN A 90 -2.15 -12.57 1.97
N ALA A 91 -1.90 -12.16 3.22
CA ALA A 91 -2.51 -12.71 4.41
C ALA A 91 -3.24 -11.63 5.23
N LEU A 92 -3.73 -10.57 4.58
CA LEU A 92 -4.44 -9.48 5.23
C LEU A 92 -5.73 -9.98 5.88
N VAL A 93 -5.95 -9.59 7.13
CA VAL A 93 -7.15 -9.96 7.91
C VAL A 93 -8.16 -8.81 8.02
N ASP A 94 -7.70 -7.58 7.86
CA ASP A 94 -8.47 -6.36 7.86
C ASP A 94 -7.91 -5.33 6.85
N ILE A 95 -8.69 -4.27 6.63
CA ILE A 95 -8.31 -3.08 5.86
C ILE A 95 -8.66 -1.86 6.74
N PRO A 96 -7.76 -0.87 6.87
CA PRO A 96 -8.02 0.31 7.69
C PRO A 96 -9.13 1.18 7.08
N GLU A 97 -9.95 1.83 7.93
CA GLU A 97 -10.96 2.81 7.49
C GLU A 97 -10.35 3.97 6.68
N ASP A 98 -9.07 4.30 6.94
CA ASP A 98 -8.31 5.31 6.20
C ASP A 98 -8.21 5.03 4.68
N ILE A 99 -8.49 3.80 4.22
CA ILE A 99 -8.62 3.50 2.78
C ILE A 99 -9.64 4.44 2.11
N GLY A 100 -10.65 4.92 2.85
CA GLY A 100 -11.65 5.87 2.38
C GLY A 100 -11.10 7.23 1.96
N HIS A 101 -9.86 7.57 2.33
CA HIS A 101 -9.19 8.79 1.88
C HIS A 101 -8.69 8.71 0.44
N LEU A 102 -8.60 7.52 -0.15
CA LEU A 102 -8.14 7.31 -1.53
C LEU A 102 -9.21 7.69 -2.56
N LYS A 103 -9.53 8.97 -2.66
CA LYS A 103 -10.64 9.46 -3.49
C LYS A 103 -10.48 9.15 -4.98
N GLU A 104 -9.25 9.04 -5.46
CA GLU A 104 -8.92 8.71 -6.85
C GLU A 104 -8.90 7.19 -7.15
N LEU A 105 -9.10 6.33 -6.13
CA LEU A 105 -8.98 4.89 -6.30
C LEU A 105 -10.09 4.34 -7.19
N GLN A 106 -9.70 3.70 -8.30
CA GLN A 106 -10.60 3.14 -9.30
C GLN A 106 -10.61 1.61 -9.30
N PHE A 107 -9.50 1.00 -8.91
CA PHE A 107 -9.32 -0.45 -8.87
C PHE A 107 -8.67 -0.89 -7.56
N LEU A 108 -9.35 -1.78 -6.85
CA LEU A 108 -8.86 -2.38 -5.61
C LEU A 108 -8.95 -3.90 -5.71
N ASP A 109 -7.80 -4.57 -5.70
CA ASP A 109 -7.73 -6.02 -5.65
C ASP A 109 -7.23 -6.49 -4.29
N LEU A 110 -8.12 -7.14 -3.55
CA LEU A 110 -7.89 -7.75 -2.25
C LEU A 110 -8.07 -9.28 -2.33
N SER A 111 -8.14 -9.86 -3.52
CA SER A 111 -8.37 -11.28 -3.72
C SER A 111 -7.27 -12.15 -3.10
N THR A 112 -7.64 -13.35 -2.65
CA THR A 112 -6.73 -14.30 -1.98
C THR A 112 -6.06 -13.65 -0.77
N ASN A 113 -6.87 -13.27 0.21
CA ASN A 113 -6.47 -12.80 1.53
C ASN A 113 -7.30 -13.52 2.61
N ALA A 114 -7.25 -13.06 3.85
CA ALA A 114 -8.00 -13.63 4.97
C ALA A 114 -9.05 -12.67 5.56
N LEU A 115 -9.52 -11.70 4.75
CA LEU A 115 -10.47 -10.68 5.18
C LEU A 115 -11.80 -11.30 5.59
N ARG A 116 -12.35 -10.86 6.72
CA ARG A 116 -13.69 -11.27 7.22
C ARG A 116 -14.78 -10.22 6.99
N SER A 117 -14.37 -9.00 6.70
CA SER A 117 -15.22 -7.86 6.47
C SER A 117 -14.41 -6.78 5.75
N LEU A 118 -15.09 -5.80 5.19
CA LEU A 118 -14.47 -4.56 4.73
C LEU A 118 -14.92 -3.39 5.61
N PRO A 119 -14.06 -2.38 5.80
CA PRO A 119 -14.47 -1.14 6.44
C PRO A 119 -15.56 -0.46 5.62
N SER A 120 -16.45 0.27 6.30
CA SER A 120 -17.56 0.98 5.65
C SER A 120 -17.05 2.01 4.63
N ALA A 121 -15.86 2.57 4.85
CA ALA A 121 -15.16 3.46 3.95
C ALA A 121 -15.02 2.93 2.51
N VAL A 122 -14.85 1.62 2.29
CA VAL A 122 -14.73 1.07 0.92
C VAL A 122 -15.99 1.35 0.10
N GLY A 123 -17.18 1.29 0.73
CA GLY A 123 -18.45 1.64 0.09
C GLY A 123 -18.63 3.13 -0.19
N SER A 124 -17.76 3.98 0.35
CA SER A 124 -17.78 5.45 0.17
C SER A 124 -16.75 5.98 -0.83
N LEU A 125 -15.99 5.09 -1.47
CA LEU A 125 -14.99 5.47 -2.47
C LEU A 125 -15.68 5.95 -3.75
N PRO A 126 -15.57 7.24 -4.13
CA PRO A 126 -16.42 7.84 -5.15
C PRO A 126 -16.11 7.38 -6.57
N HIS A 127 -14.89 6.88 -6.81
CA HIS A 127 -14.40 6.47 -8.13
C HIS A 127 -14.10 4.98 -8.23
N LEU A 128 -14.34 4.20 -7.17
CA LEU A 128 -14.04 2.77 -7.19
C LEU A 128 -14.99 2.05 -8.15
N SER A 129 -14.43 1.54 -9.23
CA SER A 129 -15.17 0.88 -10.30
C SER A 129 -15.02 -0.65 -10.26
N THR A 130 -13.90 -1.13 -9.71
CA THR A 130 -13.60 -2.56 -9.60
C THR A 130 -13.08 -2.87 -8.21
N LEU A 131 -13.75 -3.82 -7.55
CA LEU A 131 -13.36 -4.38 -6.26
C LEU A 131 -13.31 -5.90 -6.38
N LEU A 132 -12.13 -6.48 -6.22
CA LEU A 132 -11.94 -7.93 -6.25
C LEU A 132 -11.72 -8.47 -4.84
N LEU A 133 -12.57 -9.41 -4.43
CA LEU A 133 -12.58 -10.00 -3.08
C LEU A 133 -12.60 -11.53 -3.10
N SER A 134 -12.46 -12.16 -4.27
CA SER A 134 -12.48 -13.61 -4.40
C SER A 134 -11.47 -14.26 -3.45
N HIS A 135 -11.80 -15.43 -2.92
CA HIS A 135 -10.94 -16.17 -1.98
C HIS A 135 -10.59 -15.38 -0.70
N ASN A 136 -11.56 -14.65 -0.15
CA ASN A 136 -11.56 -14.16 1.22
C ASN A 136 -12.63 -14.87 2.05
N LYS A 137 -12.85 -14.42 3.29
CA LYS A 137 -13.86 -14.92 4.23
C LYS A 137 -14.93 -13.85 4.52
N VAL A 138 -15.13 -12.92 3.59
CA VAL A 138 -16.10 -11.81 3.67
C VAL A 138 -17.53 -12.31 3.48
#